data_AF-A0A6N8XN77-F1
#
_entry.id   AF-A0A6N8XN77-F1
#
_cell.length_a   1.000
_cell.length_b   1.000
_cell.length_c   1.000
_cell.angle_alpha   90.00
_cell.angle_beta   90.00
_cell.angle_gamma   90.00
#
_symmetry.space_group_name_H-M   'P 1'
#
loop_
_entity.id
_entity.type
_entity.pdbx_description
1 polymer ?
#
loop_
_entity_poly.entity_id
_entity_poly.type
_entity_poly.pdbx_seq_one_letter_code
_entity_poly.pdbx_strand_id
1 'polypeptide(L)'
;MKAPAEKSRKPRMPGQTGKNARQGKLTSMNARQGKLSRTTPADQGLIELPVLTPHLRSHVIGTQQTLLVSESFDTLLHGALLCELLPLLDGRRPLAGIVADLEGRHAAADVRAAIVSLSDRGYVISADHGMDRSRAAYWTSLGASPRWVEHRLAEAPVAVEGDDGMLSRHLERSGAGVVAGVVAGDDARLKVMVCDDYLDARLAAVNRRRLEAGAPWMLVRPRGMEALFGPVFRADRQGPCWDCLAHRLRGHKEPHQFLRHVAGEEAAFKPFAADPVVLEAVYGLVSAEIVKWLVLDEAAPIQGHAISMHVGTFASTMHTVLRRPQCPACGDEALYRPDRAPVPVCLKASPKHHRNSGGARSVTPESTLARYRHLVSPVSGVVSWLVRTTDENDDWLHVYWAGSNPGIRSRSLSSLRRSLRSKSAGKGSTREQSEASALCEAIERHSGAFSGDEIRSRGRFIDFAAEDGAIHPNDVQLFSDDQLDNAVRINAAGHPYNIVPPRLDPAAEIDWTPLWSFTQGRHRYLPTSMLYSMAPEQRGRADLVADSNGCAAGNTLEEAILQGFYELVERDAF
;
A
#
# COMPACT_ATOMS: atom_id res chain seq x y z
N MET A 1 61.90 -50.23 8.39
CA MET A 1 61.59 -50.52 6.97
C MET A 1 61.00 -49.25 6.35
N LYS A 2 61.75 -48.68 5.41
CA LYS A 2 61.40 -47.74 4.31
C LYS A 2 60.31 -46.67 4.49
N ALA A 3 60.77 -45.40 4.49
CA ALA A 3 60.07 -44.25 3.90
C ALA A 3 59.92 -44.40 2.37
N PRO A 4 58.98 -43.66 1.73
CA PRO A 4 59.33 -42.41 1.01
C PRO A 4 58.18 -41.36 1.07
N ALA A 5 58.22 -40.10 0.62
CA ALA A 5 59.24 -39.13 0.24
C ALA A 5 58.50 -37.76 0.14
N GLU A 6 59.16 -36.67 0.55
CA GLU A 6 58.71 -35.29 0.34
C GLU A 6 58.79 -34.87 -1.15
N LYS A 7 57.82 -34.07 -1.61
CA LYS A 7 58.07 -33.06 -2.67
C LYS A 7 57.32 -31.74 -2.40
N SER A 8 58.15 -30.77 -2.02
CA SER A 8 58.11 -29.30 -2.15
C SER A 8 56.84 -28.56 -2.62
N ARG A 9 56.53 -27.53 -1.82
CA ARG A 9 55.71 -26.34 -2.09
C ARG A 9 56.15 -25.53 -3.32
N LYS A 10 55.17 -24.94 -4.03
CA LYS A 10 55.26 -23.60 -4.66
C LYS A 10 53.97 -22.81 -4.36
N PRO A 11 54.04 -21.48 -4.13
CA PRO A 11 52.91 -20.67 -3.63
C PRO A 11 52.03 -20.13 -4.77
N ARG A 12 50.71 -20.02 -4.54
CA ARG A 12 49.77 -19.28 -5.39
C ARG A 12 49.27 -18.03 -4.68
N MET A 13 49.33 -16.92 -5.41
CA MET A 13 48.93 -15.55 -5.03
C MET A 13 47.42 -15.39 -4.79
N PRO A 14 47.00 -14.32 -4.10
CA PRO A 14 45.60 -14.09 -3.72
C PRO A 14 44.83 -13.38 -4.85
N GLY A 15 43.59 -13.80 -5.09
CA GLY A 15 42.72 -13.09 -6.01
C GLY A 15 41.41 -13.79 -6.27
N GLN A 16 40.34 -13.25 -5.68
CA GLN A 16 39.05 -12.92 -6.31
C GLN A 16 37.91 -13.01 -5.30
N THR A 17 37.58 -11.83 -4.75
CA THR A 17 36.30 -11.56 -4.09
C THR A 17 35.19 -11.59 -5.12
N GLY A 18 34.40 -12.66 -5.12
CA GLY A 18 33.18 -12.79 -5.89
C GLY A 18 32.09 -11.84 -5.37
N LYS A 19 31.68 -10.92 -6.23
CA LYS A 19 30.60 -9.95 -6.00
C LYS A 19 29.26 -10.68 -5.80
N ASN A 20 28.70 -10.60 -4.59
CA ASN A 20 27.28 -10.88 -4.36
C ASN A 20 26.45 -9.70 -4.87
N ALA A 21 25.76 -9.93 -5.99
CA ALA A 21 24.74 -9.03 -6.52
C ALA A 21 23.51 -9.05 -5.59
N ARG A 22 23.40 -8.05 -4.70
CA ARG A 22 22.15 -7.71 -4.03
C ARG A 22 21.19 -7.09 -5.05
N GLN A 23 20.25 -7.89 -5.56
CA GLN A 23 19.03 -7.38 -6.18
C GLN A 23 17.93 -7.34 -5.13
N GLY A 24 17.65 -6.14 -4.61
CA GLY A 24 16.49 -5.84 -3.79
C GLY A 24 15.82 -4.59 -4.35
N LYS A 25 14.66 -4.79 -4.97
CA LYS A 25 13.81 -3.76 -5.60
C LYS A 25 13.35 -2.74 -4.56
N LEU A 26 14.00 -1.57 -4.53
CA LEU A 26 13.31 -0.32 -4.23
C LEU A 26 12.60 0.11 -5.51
N THR A 27 11.37 0.59 -5.37
CA THR A 27 10.59 1.31 -6.38
C THR A 27 11.43 2.45 -6.97
N SER A 28 12.13 2.15 -8.07
CA SER A 28 12.87 3.14 -8.82
C SER A 28 11.86 4.02 -9.55
N MET A 29 11.67 5.25 -9.09
CA MET A 29 11.68 6.35 -10.06
C MET A 29 12.99 6.18 -10.83
N ASN A 30 12.92 5.53 -11.98
CA ASN A 30 14.08 5.39 -12.85
C ASN A 30 14.36 6.77 -13.44
N ALA A 31 15.06 7.62 -12.68
CA ALA A 31 15.89 8.71 -13.19
C ALA A 31 17.12 8.13 -13.94
N ARG A 32 16.90 7.10 -14.75
CA ARG A 32 17.93 6.50 -15.58
C ARG A 32 17.86 7.18 -16.94
N GLN A 33 18.91 7.94 -17.23
CA GLN A 33 19.09 8.89 -18.33
C GLN A 33 18.61 10.28 -17.92
N GLY A 34 19.50 11.29 -17.97
CA GLY A 34 19.18 12.72 -17.78
C GLY A 34 18.24 13.30 -18.85
N LYS A 35 17.31 12.48 -19.35
CA LYS A 35 16.21 12.85 -20.21
C LYS A 35 15.08 13.41 -19.36
N LEU A 36 14.66 14.61 -19.70
CA LEU A 36 13.38 15.14 -19.26
C LEU A 36 12.27 14.28 -19.87
N SER A 37 11.36 13.80 -19.03
CA SER A 37 10.20 12.99 -19.45
C SER A 37 8.97 13.85 -19.77
N ARG A 38 8.95 15.09 -19.24
CA ARG A 38 7.88 16.06 -19.45
C ARG A 38 8.47 17.34 -20.02
N THR A 39 8.18 17.62 -21.28
CA THR A 39 8.72 18.76 -22.03
C THR A 39 7.63 19.34 -22.92
N THR A 40 7.83 20.57 -23.36
CA THR A 40 7.00 21.18 -24.42
C THR A 40 7.71 21.04 -25.78
N PRO A 41 7.01 21.25 -26.91
CA PRO A 41 7.66 21.30 -28.22
C PRO A 41 8.78 22.35 -28.30
N ALA A 42 8.69 23.44 -27.54
CA ALA A 42 9.72 24.48 -27.48
C ALA A 42 11.01 24.02 -26.76
N ASP A 43 10.96 22.93 -26.00
CA ASP A 43 12.11 22.36 -25.29
C ASP A 43 12.84 21.28 -26.12
N GLN A 44 12.37 20.97 -27.32
CA GLN A 44 12.86 19.86 -28.14
C GLN A 44 13.32 20.34 -29.51
N GLY A 45 14.23 19.58 -30.12
CA GLY A 45 14.77 19.92 -31.43
C GLY A 45 15.58 21.22 -31.41
N LEU A 46 15.27 22.12 -32.34
CA LEU A 46 16.01 23.36 -32.52
C LEU A 46 15.42 24.46 -31.63
N ILE A 47 16.14 24.80 -30.57
CA ILE A 47 15.70 25.76 -29.55
C ILE A 47 16.22 27.15 -29.89
N GLU A 48 15.32 28.14 -29.94
CA GLU A 48 15.67 29.53 -30.29
C GLU A 48 16.51 30.22 -29.21
N LEU A 49 16.20 30.00 -27.92
CA LEU A 49 16.93 30.53 -26.78
C LEU A 49 17.43 29.38 -25.90
N PRO A 50 18.52 28.69 -26.29
CA PRO A 50 18.96 27.48 -25.61
C PRO A 50 19.69 27.78 -24.30
N VAL A 51 19.39 26.98 -23.27
CA VAL A 51 20.09 26.98 -21.99
C VAL A 51 20.41 25.55 -21.57
N LEU A 52 21.58 25.35 -20.95
CA LEU A 52 21.87 24.09 -20.27
C LEU A 52 20.79 23.82 -19.21
N THR A 53 20.23 22.61 -19.20
CA THR A 53 19.15 22.25 -18.27
C THR A 53 19.54 22.63 -16.83
N PRO A 54 18.73 23.42 -16.10
CA PRO A 54 19.17 24.14 -14.88
C PRO A 54 19.79 23.33 -13.74
N HIS A 55 19.45 22.03 -13.61
CA HIS A 55 20.06 21.14 -12.61
C HIS A 55 21.44 20.60 -13.01
N LEU A 56 21.83 20.77 -14.28
CA LEU A 56 23.13 20.35 -14.81
C LEU A 56 24.15 21.47 -14.68
N ARG A 57 25.41 21.06 -14.54
CA ARG A 57 26.59 21.92 -14.70
C ARG A 57 27.54 21.28 -15.69
N SER A 58 28.14 22.10 -16.55
CA SER A 58 29.17 21.68 -17.49
C SER A 58 30.56 22.11 -17.02
N HIS A 59 31.52 21.19 -17.06
CA HIS A 59 32.93 21.45 -16.78
C HIS A 59 33.80 20.93 -17.92
N VAL A 60 34.49 21.84 -18.61
CA VAL A 60 35.47 21.48 -19.65
C VAL A 60 36.74 20.99 -18.95
N ILE A 61 37.19 19.77 -19.28
CA ILE A 61 38.34 19.12 -18.62
C ILE A 61 39.56 19.03 -19.57
N GLY A 62 39.31 19.11 -20.89
CA GLY A 62 40.35 19.09 -21.91
C GLY A 62 39.87 19.75 -23.18
N THR A 63 40.58 19.53 -24.28
CA THR A 63 40.24 20.10 -25.60
C THR A 63 39.09 19.36 -26.31
N GLN A 64 38.72 18.18 -25.82
CA GLN A 64 37.70 17.32 -26.43
C GLN A 64 36.74 16.71 -25.40
N GLN A 65 36.83 17.10 -24.14
CA GLN A 65 36.09 16.46 -23.04
C GLN A 65 35.39 17.50 -22.18
N THR A 66 34.06 17.38 -22.08
CA THR A 66 33.24 18.15 -21.14
C THR A 66 32.43 17.19 -20.28
N LEU A 67 32.52 17.36 -18.98
CA LEU A 67 31.72 16.62 -18.01
C LEU A 67 30.43 17.39 -17.73
N LEU A 68 29.28 16.73 -17.87
CA LEU A 68 28.01 17.20 -17.33
C LEU A 68 27.77 16.51 -15.99
N VAL A 69 27.50 17.29 -14.95
CA VAL A 69 27.31 16.80 -13.59
C VAL A 69 26.04 17.37 -12.95
N SER A 70 25.46 16.60 -12.04
CA SER A 70 24.35 16.99 -11.16
C SER A 70 24.38 16.11 -9.91
N GLU A 71 23.41 16.27 -9.00
CA GLU A 71 23.36 15.46 -7.79
C GLU A 71 23.08 13.96 -8.03
N SER A 72 22.46 13.62 -9.17
CA SER A 72 22.00 12.25 -9.46
C SER A 72 22.41 11.70 -10.82
N PHE A 73 23.08 12.50 -11.63
CA PHE A 73 23.45 12.16 -12.99
C PHE A 73 24.77 12.83 -13.40
N ASP A 74 25.70 12.02 -13.90
CA ASP A 74 26.96 12.45 -14.48
C ASP A 74 27.18 11.78 -15.83
N THR A 75 27.69 12.53 -16.81
CA THR A 75 28.10 11.97 -18.11
C THR A 75 29.27 12.74 -18.70
N LEU A 76 30.16 12.01 -19.38
CA LEU A 76 31.23 12.60 -20.17
C LEU A 76 30.76 12.79 -21.62
N LEU A 77 30.90 14.00 -22.13
CA LEU A 77 30.66 14.34 -23.53
C LEU A 77 31.99 14.54 -24.25
N HIS A 78 32.06 14.03 -25.48
CA HIS A 78 33.26 14.10 -26.32
C HIS A 78 33.02 14.98 -27.55
N GLY A 79 33.97 15.89 -27.82
CA GLY A 79 34.03 16.72 -29.01
C GLY A 79 34.37 18.19 -28.71
N ALA A 80 35.32 18.76 -29.46
CA ALA A 80 35.71 20.17 -29.34
C ALA A 80 34.53 21.13 -29.45
N LEU A 81 33.59 20.86 -30.37
CA LEU A 81 32.36 21.64 -30.52
C LEU A 81 31.58 21.71 -29.20
N LEU A 82 31.46 20.60 -28.45
CA LEU A 82 30.71 20.59 -27.19
C LEU A 82 31.45 21.34 -26.07
N CYS A 83 32.78 21.32 -26.08
CA CYS A 83 33.61 22.11 -25.15
C CYS A 83 33.40 23.62 -25.35
N GLU A 84 33.22 24.07 -26.59
CA GLU A 84 33.03 25.48 -26.93
C GLU A 84 31.55 25.91 -26.88
N LEU A 85 30.63 25.00 -27.19
CA LEU A 85 29.19 25.27 -27.22
C LEU A 85 28.58 25.39 -25.82
N LEU A 86 28.83 24.42 -24.92
CA LEU A 86 28.16 24.35 -23.61
C LEU A 86 28.31 25.62 -22.75
N PRO A 87 29.49 26.29 -22.69
CA PRO A 87 29.63 27.56 -21.99
C PRO A 87 28.78 28.71 -22.54
N LEU A 88 28.36 28.64 -23.81
CA LEU A 88 27.53 29.66 -24.47
C LEU A 88 26.03 29.44 -24.22
N LEU A 89 25.62 28.27 -23.73
CA LEU A 89 24.22 27.91 -23.45
C LEU A 89 23.78 28.46 -22.09
N ASP A 90 23.85 29.78 -21.93
CA ASP A 90 23.50 30.50 -20.70
C ASP A 90 22.05 31.03 -20.68
N GLY A 91 21.28 30.75 -21.73
CA GLY A 91 19.90 31.20 -21.88
C GLY A 91 19.74 32.69 -22.20
N ARG A 92 20.83 33.41 -22.51
CA ARG A 92 20.79 34.84 -22.84
C ARG A 92 21.02 35.11 -24.32
N ARG A 93 21.68 34.17 -25.02
CA ARG A 93 21.99 34.30 -26.45
C ARG A 93 20.99 33.50 -27.29
N PRO A 94 20.36 34.12 -28.30
CA PRO A 94 19.57 33.35 -29.26
C PRO A 94 20.51 32.46 -30.09
N LEU A 95 19.96 31.40 -30.66
CA LEU A 95 20.65 30.41 -31.49
C LEU A 95 21.48 31.07 -32.60
N ALA A 96 20.94 32.07 -33.28
CA ALA A 96 21.64 32.80 -34.33
C ALA A 96 22.93 33.48 -33.81
N GLY A 97 22.89 34.03 -32.59
CA GLY A 97 24.06 34.61 -31.94
C GLY A 97 25.11 33.56 -31.56
N ILE A 98 24.68 32.40 -31.05
CA ILE A 98 25.60 31.29 -30.73
C ILE A 98 26.30 30.76 -32.00
N VAL A 99 25.56 30.64 -33.11
CA VAL A 99 26.13 30.23 -34.40
C VAL A 99 27.15 31.25 -34.90
N ALA A 100 26.87 32.55 -34.75
CA ALA A 100 27.82 33.60 -35.11
C ALA A 100 29.08 33.59 -34.23
N ASP A 101 28.95 33.38 -32.91
CA ASP A 101 30.08 33.33 -31.98
C ASP A 101 31.05 32.15 -32.29
N LEU A 102 30.53 31.05 -32.86
CA LEU A 102 31.31 29.86 -33.23
C LEU A 102 31.73 29.84 -34.70
N GLU A 103 31.40 30.89 -35.47
CA GLU A 103 31.75 31.00 -36.88
C GLU A 103 33.28 30.96 -37.09
N GLY A 104 33.72 30.35 -38.19
CA GLY A 104 35.14 30.16 -38.49
C GLY A 104 35.81 28.99 -37.76
N ARG A 105 35.24 28.50 -36.65
CA ARG A 105 35.71 27.31 -35.92
C ARG A 105 34.86 26.07 -36.18
N HIS A 106 33.54 26.26 -36.29
CA HIS A 106 32.59 25.19 -36.54
C HIS A 106 31.57 25.59 -37.61
N ALA A 107 31.08 24.61 -38.39
CA ALA A 107 30.02 24.87 -39.35
C ALA A 107 28.69 25.12 -38.64
N ALA A 108 27.91 26.09 -39.12
CA ALA A 108 26.61 26.43 -38.55
C ALA A 108 25.62 25.23 -38.48
N ALA A 109 25.71 24.30 -39.43
CA ALA A 109 24.92 23.07 -39.44
C ALA A 109 25.27 22.15 -38.26
N ASP A 110 26.56 22.02 -37.94
CA ASP A 110 27.04 21.17 -36.84
C ASP A 110 26.62 21.74 -35.48
N VAL A 111 26.70 23.06 -35.30
CA VAL A 111 26.22 23.74 -34.08
C VAL A 111 24.73 23.48 -33.86
N ARG A 112 23.91 23.63 -34.91
CA ARG A 112 22.47 23.35 -34.84
C ARG A 112 22.18 21.88 -34.54
N ALA A 113 22.88 20.96 -35.21
CA ALA A 113 22.74 19.53 -34.98
C ALA A 113 23.14 19.12 -33.55
N ALA A 114 24.18 19.75 -33.00
CA ALA A 114 24.60 19.54 -31.62
C ALA A 114 23.53 19.99 -30.63
N ILE A 115 22.92 21.17 -30.83
CA ILE A 115 21.81 21.65 -29.98
C ILE A 115 20.61 20.69 -30.04
N VAL A 116 20.21 20.26 -31.24
CA VAL A 116 19.15 19.25 -31.41
C VAL A 116 19.49 17.95 -30.67
N SER A 117 20.72 17.44 -30.84
CA SER A 117 21.13 16.22 -30.15
C SER A 117 21.17 16.39 -28.62
N LEU A 118 21.46 17.58 -28.10
CA LEU A 118 21.49 17.84 -26.66
C LEU A 118 20.06 18.01 -26.10
N SER A 119 19.16 18.68 -26.83
CA SER A 119 17.77 18.85 -26.42
C SER A 119 16.98 17.54 -26.47
N ASP A 120 17.19 16.70 -27.49
CA ASP A 120 16.60 15.35 -27.58
C ASP A 120 17.03 14.43 -26.42
N ARG A 121 18.16 14.74 -25.80
CA ARG A 121 18.68 14.05 -24.61
C ARG A 121 18.27 14.73 -23.30
N GLY A 122 17.58 15.87 -23.33
CA GLY A 122 17.15 16.63 -22.16
C GLY A 122 18.26 17.44 -21.49
N TYR A 123 19.41 17.62 -22.14
CA TYR A 123 20.54 18.39 -21.59
C TYR A 123 20.42 19.89 -21.87
N VAL A 124 19.65 20.28 -22.88
CA VAL A 124 19.40 21.68 -23.24
C VAL A 124 17.90 21.86 -23.38
N ILE A 125 17.40 22.98 -22.86
CA ILE A 125 15.98 23.36 -22.93
C ILE A 125 15.84 24.82 -23.37
N SER A 126 14.61 25.27 -23.55
CA SER A 126 14.33 26.69 -23.77
C SER A 126 14.49 27.48 -22.47
N ALA A 127 15.15 28.63 -22.54
CA ALA A 127 15.24 29.59 -21.44
C ALA A 127 14.00 30.51 -21.33
N ASP A 128 13.07 30.42 -22.27
CA ASP A 128 11.83 31.20 -22.28
C ASP A 128 10.84 30.63 -21.25
N HIS A 129 11.08 30.94 -19.97
CA HIS A 129 10.22 30.60 -18.84
C HIS A 129 10.38 31.62 -17.71
N GLY A 130 9.37 31.76 -16.85
CA GLY A 130 9.36 32.71 -15.74
C GLY A 130 10.05 32.25 -14.46
N MET A 131 10.48 30.99 -14.39
CA MET A 131 11.12 30.42 -13.18
C MET A 131 12.56 30.90 -12.95
N ASP A 132 12.89 31.18 -11.69
CA ASP A 132 14.28 31.34 -11.28
C ASP A 132 15.05 30.01 -11.41
N ARG A 133 16.38 30.11 -11.45
CA ARG A 133 17.25 28.95 -11.69
C ARG A 133 17.07 27.84 -10.65
N SER A 134 16.86 28.18 -9.38
CA SER A 134 16.75 27.18 -8.31
C SER A 134 15.46 26.37 -8.42
N ARG A 135 14.33 27.04 -8.68
CA ARG A 135 13.04 26.40 -8.92
C ARG A 135 13.02 25.60 -10.22
N ALA A 136 13.65 26.11 -11.28
CA ALA A 136 13.79 25.39 -12.54
C ALA A 136 14.68 24.13 -12.38
N ALA A 137 15.74 24.20 -11.58
CA ALA A 137 16.59 23.06 -11.27
C ALA A 137 15.84 21.97 -10.49
N TYR A 138 14.98 22.35 -9.53
CA TYR A 138 14.12 21.39 -8.83
C TYR A 138 13.25 20.58 -9.80
N TRP A 139 12.51 21.25 -10.69
CA TRP A 139 11.62 20.56 -11.63
C TRP A 139 12.36 19.71 -12.66
N THR A 140 13.46 20.22 -13.18
CA THR A 140 14.25 19.46 -14.16
C THR A 140 14.95 18.26 -13.53
N SER A 141 15.27 18.30 -12.24
CA SER A 141 15.72 17.12 -11.47
C SER A 141 14.62 16.06 -11.31
N LEU A 142 13.34 16.48 -11.34
CA LEU A 142 12.18 15.59 -11.38
C LEU A 142 11.81 15.17 -12.81
N GLY A 143 12.60 15.56 -13.81
CA GLY A 143 12.37 15.21 -15.21
C GLY A 143 11.31 16.05 -15.92
N ALA A 144 10.98 17.24 -15.41
CA ALA A 144 10.01 18.16 -16.02
C ALA A 144 10.65 19.51 -16.40
N SER A 145 10.41 19.99 -17.63
CA SER A 145 10.87 21.32 -18.05
C SER A 145 10.08 22.44 -17.35
N PRO A 146 10.68 23.62 -17.10
CA PRO A 146 9.98 24.74 -16.46
C PRO A 146 8.74 25.19 -17.25
N ARG A 147 8.81 25.23 -18.59
CA ARG A 147 7.66 25.55 -19.44
C ARG A 147 6.52 24.55 -19.30
N TRP A 148 6.83 23.25 -19.24
CA TRP A 148 5.82 22.23 -18.98
C TRP A 148 5.14 22.47 -17.64
N VAL A 149 5.92 22.78 -16.59
CA VAL A 149 5.38 23.05 -15.26
C VAL A 149 4.45 24.27 -15.27
N GLU A 150 4.88 25.39 -15.84
CA GLU A 150 4.06 26.61 -15.94
C GLU A 150 2.74 26.36 -16.67
N HIS A 151 2.81 25.64 -17.80
CA HIS A 151 1.62 25.24 -18.56
C HIS A 151 0.67 24.37 -17.72
N ARG A 152 1.19 23.33 -17.06
CA ARG A 152 0.36 22.42 -16.26
C ARG A 152 -0.29 23.13 -15.09
N LEU A 153 0.43 23.99 -14.38
CA LEU A 153 -0.11 24.70 -13.22
C LEU A 153 -1.16 25.76 -13.61
N ALA A 154 -1.05 26.35 -14.80
CA ALA A 154 -2.05 27.27 -15.32
C ALA A 154 -3.38 26.58 -15.70
N GLU A 155 -3.33 25.34 -16.19
CA GLU A 155 -4.50 24.59 -16.67
C GLU A 155 -5.18 23.71 -15.60
N ALA A 156 -4.54 23.52 -14.45
CA ALA A 156 -4.93 22.49 -13.48
C ALA A 156 -5.28 23.08 -12.10
N PRO A 157 -6.41 23.81 -11.97
CA PRO A 157 -6.79 24.40 -10.69
C PRO A 157 -7.11 23.35 -9.63
N VAL A 158 -6.82 23.68 -8.37
CA VAL A 158 -7.09 22.86 -7.19
C VAL A 158 -8.21 23.49 -6.37
N ALA A 159 -9.22 22.69 -6.01
CA ALA A 159 -10.24 23.10 -5.05
C ALA A 159 -9.85 22.60 -3.66
N VAL A 160 -9.83 23.49 -2.65
CA VAL A 160 -9.50 23.14 -1.25
C VAL A 160 -10.71 23.36 -0.36
N GLU A 161 -11.05 22.37 0.47
CA GLU A 161 -12.17 22.44 1.42
C GLU A 161 -11.73 21.94 2.81
N GLY A 162 -12.24 22.55 3.88
CA GLY A 162 -11.93 22.17 5.27
C GLY A 162 -10.61 22.71 5.80
N ASP A 163 -10.02 23.68 5.11
CA ASP A 163 -8.76 24.36 5.46
C ASP A 163 -9.01 25.81 5.91
N ASP A 164 -8.16 26.32 6.80
CA ASP A 164 -8.17 27.74 7.23
C ASP A 164 -7.41 28.64 6.23
N GLY A 165 -7.31 28.21 4.97
CA GLY A 165 -6.58 28.85 3.88
C GLY A 165 -5.06 28.65 3.89
N MET A 166 -4.51 27.86 4.82
CA MET A 166 -3.06 27.63 4.90
C MET A 166 -2.54 26.83 3.69
N LEU A 167 -3.23 25.74 3.33
CA LEU A 167 -2.88 24.94 2.16
C LEU A 167 -3.05 25.76 0.87
N SER A 168 -4.13 26.52 0.76
CA SER A 168 -4.37 27.39 -0.40
C SER A 168 -3.21 28.37 -0.63
N ARG A 169 -2.73 29.05 0.43
CA ARG A 169 -1.58 29.96 0.34
C ARG A 169 -0.30 29.25 -0.13
N HIS A 170 -0.05 28.03 0.34
CA HIS A 170 1.13 27.25 -0.07
C HIS A 170 1.04 26.77 -1.52
N LEU A 171 -0.17 26.45 -2.01
CA LEU A 171 -0.41 26.08 -3.40
C LEU A 171 -0.20 27.28 -4.34
N GLU A 172 -0.76 28.45 -3.98
CA GLU A 172 -0.59 29.70 -4.73
C GLU A 172 0.87 30.14 -4.80
N ARG A 173 1.61 30.07 -3.68
CA ARG A 173 3.06 30.33 -3.66
C ARG A 173 3.85 29.38 -4.55
N SER A 174 3.33 28.16 -4.75
CA SER A 174 3.90 27.16 -5.65
C SER A 174 3.45 27.34 -7.11
N GLY A 175 2.65 28.37 -7.41
CA GLY A 175 2.16 28.73 -8.74
C GLY A 175 0.91 27.99 -9.19
N ALA A 176 0.27 27.18 -8.34
CA ALA A 176 -0.96 26.49 -8.69
C ALA A 176 -2.17 27.42 -8.56
N GLY A 177 -3.09 27.37 -9.52
CA GLY A 177 -4.39 28.03 -9.38
C GLY A 177 -5.23 27.37 -8.29
N VAL A 178 -5.82 28.15 -7.39
CA VAL A 178 -6.70 27.65 -6.32
C VAL A 178 -8.10 28.23 -6.49
N VAL A 179 -9.11 27.36 -6.45
CA VAL A 179 -10.52 27.75 -6.50
C VAL A 179 -11.13 27.59 -5.11
N ALA A 180 -11.63 28.69 -4.55
CA ALA A 180 -12.30 28.69 -3.27
C ALA A 180 -13.80 28.39 -3.42
N GLY A 181 -14.35 27.53 -2.54
CA GLY A 181 -15.80 27.37 -2.36
C GLY A 181 -16.36 25.97 -2.63
N VAL A 182 -17.48 25.67 -1.97
CA VAL A 182 -18.15 24.35 -1.93
C VAL A 182 -18.85 23.98 -3.24
N VAL A 183 -19.21 24.98 -4.06
CA VAL A 183 -20.08 24.83 -5.25
C VAL A 183 -19.34 24.97 -6.59
N ALA A 184 -18.11 25.50 -6.59
CA ALA A 184 -17.32 25.78 -7.80
C ALA A 184 -16.24 24.73 -8.12
N GLY A 185 -16.20 23.61 -7.40
CA GLY A 185 -15.10 22.63 -7.43
C GLY A 185 -15.24 21.47 -8.42
N ASP A 186 -16.25 21.48 -9.29
CA ASP A 186 -16.45 20.41 -10.28
C ASP A 186 -15.54 20.59 -11.51
N ASP A 187 -15.15 21.82 -11.82
CA ASP A 187 -14.18 22.13 -12.89
C ASP A 187 -12.71 22.03 -12.44
N ALA A 188 -12.46 21.81 -11.14
CA ALA A 188 -11.11 21.68 -10.60
C ALA A 188 -10.46 20.35 -11.00
N ARG A 189 -9.19 20.39 -11.41
CA ARG A 189 -8.40 19.19 -11.76
C ARG A 189 -8.28 18.22 -10.59
N LEU A 190 -8.23 18.76 -9.36
CA LEU A 190 -8.16 18.00 -8.11
C LEU A 190 -8.92 18.71 -7.01
N LYS A 191 -9.74 17.95 -6.26
CA LYS A 191 -10.33 18.41 -4.99
C LYS A 191 -9.53 17.88 -3.81
N VAL A 192 -9.15 18.76 -2.87
CA VAL A 192 -8.41 18.42 -1.66
C VAL A 192 -9.27 18.72 -0.44
N MET A 193 -9.49 17.71 0.39
CA MET A 193 -10.24 17.82 1.63
C MET A 193 -9.28 17.78 2.81
N VAL A 194 -9.19 18.88 3.55
CA VAL A 194 -8.51 18.91 4.83
C VAL A 194 -9.49 18.43 5.91
N CYS A 195 -9.05 17.51 6.76
CA CYS A 195 -9.88 16.84 7.76
C CYS A 195 -9.08 16.39 8.98
N ASP A 196 -9.76 16.18 10.11
CA ASP A 196 -9.16 15.67 11.34
C ASP A 196 -9.18 14.14 11.43
N ASP A 197 -10.08 13.47 10.70
CA ASP A 197 -10.14 12.01 10.61
C ASP A 197 -10.50 11.56 9.18
N TYR A 198 -9.72 10.61 8.66
CA TYR A 198 -9.97 9.97 7.37
C TYR A 198 -11.21 9.08 7.36
N LEU A 199 -11.78 8.80 8.54
CA LEU A 199 -13.02 8.04 8.70
C LEU A 199 -14.24 8.90 8.99
N ASP A 200 -14.14 10.23 8.83
CA ASP A 200 -15.28 11.14 8.96
C ASP A 200 -16.45 10.71 8.05
N ALA A 201 -17.65 10.60 8.62
CA ALA A 201 -18.84 10.09 7.95
C ALA A 201 -19.23 10.90 6.70
N ARG A 202 -18.93 12.21 6.66
CA ARG A 202 -19.24 13.05 5.48
C ARG A 202 -18.46 12.64 4.24
N LEU A 203 -17.30 11.99 4.42
CA LEU A 203 -16.41 11.59 3.33
C LEU A 203 -17.04 10.49 2.45
N ALA A 204 -17.96 9.69 2.97
CA ALA A 204 -18.71 8.73 2.18
C ALA A 204 -19.58 9.42 1.11
N ALA A 205 -20.22 10.54 1.47
CA ALA A 205 -21.01 11.33 0.53
C ALA A 205 -20.13 12.02 -0.51
N VAL A 206 -18.95 12.53 -0.10
CA VAL A 206 -17.96 13.09 -1.04
C VAL A 206 -17.46 12.03 -2.01
N ASN A 207 -17.08 10.85 -1.51
CA ASN A 207 -16.64 9.72 -2.33
C ASN A 207 -17.65 9.38 -3.42
N ARG A 208 -18.94 9.27 -3.05
CA ARG A 208 -20.03 8.97 -3.99
C ARG A 208 -20.14 10.00 -5.10
N ARG A 209 -20.25 11.30 -4.75
CA ARG A 209 -20.37 12.38 -5.74
C ARG A 209 -19.17 12.43 -6.68
N ARG A 210 -17.95 12.20 -6.16
CA ARG A 210 -16.72 12.22 -6.97
C ARG A 210 -16.61 11.01 -7.90
N LEU A 211 -17.06 9.83 -7.45
CA LEU A 211 -17.19 8.65 -8.32
C LEU A 211 -18.23 8.85 -9.43
N GLU A 212 -19.36 9.50 -9.13
CA GLU A 212 -20.40 9.85 -10.11
C GLU A 212 -19.90 10.88 -11.12
N ALA A 213 -19.16 11.90 -10.66
CA ALA A 213 -18.62 12.96 -11.51
C ALA A 213 -17.37 12.56 -12.31
N GLY A 214 -16.77 11.38 -12.06
CA GLY A 214 -15.52 11.00 -12.73
C GLY A 214 -14.32 11.89 -12.34
N ALA A 215 -14.39 12.61 -11.22
CA ALA A 215 -13.43 13.65 -10.85
C ALA A 215 -12.55 13.26 -9.62
N PRO A 216 -11.20 13.34 -9.72
CA PRO A 216 -10.31 12.88 -8.66
C PRO A 216 -10.33 13.81 -7.45
N TRP A 217 -9.96 13.25 -6.30
CA TRP A 217 -9.87 13.99 -5.05
C TRP A 217 -8.91 13.31 -4.07
N MET A 218 -8.48 14.01 -3.03
CA MET A 218 -7.62 13.46 -1.98
C MET A 218 -7.95 14.04 -0.61
N LEU A 219 -7.40 13.40 0.43
CA LEU A 219 -7.48 13.85 1.81
C LEU A 219 -6.14 14.39 2.30
N VAL A 220 -6.21 15.28 3.28
CA VAL A 220 -5.09 15.77 4.07
C VAL A 220 -5.53 15.82 5.53
N ARG A 221 -4.76 15.19 6.42
CA ARG A 221 -4.89 15.28 7.87
C ARG A 221 -3.55 15.78 8.42
N PRO A 222 -3.40 17.10 8.58
CA PRO A 222 -2.12 17.72 8.92
C PRO A 222 -1.85 17.73 10.43
N ARG A 223 -2.90 17.61 11.26
CA ARG A 223 -2.83 17.62 12.72
C ARG A 223 -2.50 16.23 13.29
N GLY A 224 -1.88 16.23 14.47
CA GLY A 224 -1.41 15.04 15.18
C GLY A 224 0.10 14.83 15.07
N MET A 225 0.63 13.86 15.80
CA MET A 225 2.04 13.48 15.72
C MET A 225 2.39 12.75 14.40
N GLU A 226 1.38 12.23 13.71
CA GLU A 226 1.51 11.58 12.41
C GLU A 226 0.56 12.26 11.42
N ALA A 227 1.11 13.18 10.63
CA ALA A 227 0.40 13.78 9.51
C ALA A 227 0.16 12.71 8.43
N LEU A 228 -0.98 12.77 7.74
CA LEU A 228 -1.36 11.82 6.69
C LEU A 228 -1.97 12.56 5.51
N PHE A 229 -1.46 12.34 4.31
CA PHE A 229 -2.00 12.96 3.09
C PHE A 229 -1.97 11.97 1.92
N GLY A 230 -2.92 12.11 1.01
CA GLY A 230 -3.13 11.16 -0.08
C GLY A 230 -3.88 9.89 0.36
N PRO A 231 -4.07 8.93 -0.56
CA PRO A 231 -3.71 9.00 -1.97
C PRO A 231 -4.64 9.96 -2.73
N VAL A 232 -4.33 10.20 -3.99
CA VAL A 232 -5.32 10.70 -4.94
C VAL A 232 -6.27 9.57 -5.32
N PHE A 233 -7.52 9.65 -4.88
CA PHE A 233 -8.57 8.70 -5.24
C PHE A 233 -8.96 8.89 -6.70
N ARG A 234 -8.90 7.80 -7.47
CA ARG A 234 -9.31 7.79 -8.87
C ARG A 234 -10.82 7.67 -8.98
N ALA A 235 -11.38 8.43 -9.89
CA ALA A 235 -12.81 8.38 -10.19
C ALA A 235 -13.15 7.51 -11.40
N ASP A 236 -12.14 6.97 -12.10
CA ASP A 236 -12.28 6.08 -13.27
C ASP A 236 -12.66 4.62 -12.90
N ARG A 237 -12.94 4.35 -11.62
CA ARG A 237 -13.22 3.01 -11.05
C ARG A 237 -12.11 1.97 -11.24
N GLN A 238 -10.96 2.34 -11.81
CA GLN A 238 -9.80 1.46 -11.96
C GLN A 238 -8.86 1.55 -10.75
N GLY A 239 -8.87 2.69 -10.04
CA GLY A 239 -8.15 2.87 -8.78
C GLY A 239 -8.95 2.63 -7.50
N PRO A 240 -8.27 2.72 -6.34
CA PRO A 240 -8.95 2.74 -5.05
C PRO A 240 -9.80 4.00 -4.92
N CYS A 241 -11.03 3.83 -4.42
CA CYS A 241 -11.84 4.92 -3.90
C CYS A 241 -11.59 5.09 -2.38
N TRP A 242 -12.22 6.08 -1.77
CA TRP A 242 -12.10 6.29 -0.32
C TRP A 242 -12.61 5.08 0.48
N ASP A 243 -13.70 4.44 0.08
CA ASP A 243 -14.23 3.25 0.78
C ASP A 243 -13.25 2.06 0.77
N CYS A 244 -12.37 1.97 -0.22
CA CYS A 244 -11.29 0.97 -0.23
C CYS A 244 -10.32 1.21 0.93
N LEU A 245 -9.88 2.46 1.12
CA LEU A 245 -8.99 2.84 2.20
C LEU A 245 -9.70 2.82 3.57
N ALA A 246 -10.90 3.37 3.64
CA ALA A 246 -11.69 3.45 4.87
C ALA A 246 -11.97 2.06 5.45
N HIS A 247 -12.23 1.06 4.61
CA HIS A 247 -12.37 -0.33 5.06
C HIS A 247 -11.11 -0.83 5.79
N ARG A 248 -9.90 -0.56 5.27
CA ARG A 248 -8.63 -0.94 5.89
C ARG A 248 -8.40 -0.17 7.20
N LEU A 249 -8.60 1.15 7.19
CA LEU A 249 -8.44 2.00 8.36
C LEU A 249 -9.37 1.62 9.51
N ARG A 250 -10.63 1.27 9.22
CA ARG A 250 -11.57 0.75 10.24
C ARG A 250 -11.01 -0.50 10.90
N GLY A 251 -10.42 -1.42 10.13
CA GLY A 251 -9.80 -2.64 10.65
C GLY A 251 -8.68 -2.39 11.67
N HIS A 252 -7.96 -1.27 11.57
CA HIS A 252 -6.84 -0.92 12.46
C HIS A 252 -7.25 -0.10 13.69
N LYS A 253 -8.52 0.30 13.80
CA LYS A 253 -9.01 1.19 14.87
C LYS A 253 -9.94 0.49 15.87
N GLU A 254 -9.68 -0.78 16.22
CA GLU A 254 -10.50 -1.54 17.19
C GLU A 254 -10.78 -0.77 18.50
N PRO A 255 -9.79 -0.12 19.17
CA PRO A 255 -10.07 0.61 20.40
C PRO A 255 -11.02 1.79 20.19
N HIS A 256 -10.92 2.47 19.04
CA HIS A 256 -11.79 3.59 18.72
C HIS A 256 -13.19 3.11 18.37
N GLN A 257 -13.33 1.96 17.71
CA GLN A 257 -14.64 1.34 17.47
C GLN A 257 -15.31 0.94 18.78
N PHE A 258 -14.55 0.35 19.70
CA PHE A 258 -15.05 0.06 21.04
C PHE A 258 -15.49 1.32 21.78
N LEU A 259 -14.69 2.39 21.76
CA LEU A 259 -15.06 3.68 22.35
C LEU A 259 -16.33 4.26 21.72
N ARG A 260 -16.45 4.23 20.39
CA ARG A 260 -17.66 4.66 19.67
C ARG A 260 -18.89 3.89 20.11
N HIS A 261 -18.75 2.57 20.27
CA HIS A 261 -19.86 1.71 20.70
C HIS A 261 -20.31 2.00 22.13
N VAL A 262 -19.38 2.19 23.06
CA VAL A 262 -19.69 2.34 24.49
C VAL A 262 -20.03 3.78 24.87
N ALA A 263 -19.41 4.77 24.22
CA ALA A 263 -19.48 6.19 24.61
C ALA A 263 -19.93 7.13 23.49
N GLY A 264 -20.31 6.61 22.31
CA GLY A 264 -20.79 7.41 21.18
C GLY A 264 -19.68 7.98 20.29
N GLU A 265 -20.07 8.56 19.15
CA GLU A 265 -19.13 8.98 18.09
C GLU A 265 -18.11 10.04 18.56
N GLU A 266 -18.53 10.98 19.41
CA GLU A 266 -17.66 12.04 19.94
C GLU A 266 -16.55 11.54 20.87
N ALA A 267 -16.66 10.31 21.39
CA ALA A 267 -15.64 9.71 22.23
C ALA A 267 -14.43 9.18 21.42
N ALA A 268 -14.54 9.09 20.09
CA ALA A 268 -13.45 8.64 19.25
C ALA A 268 -12.29 9.64 19.26
N PHE A 269 -11.09 9.19 19.62
CA PHE A 269 -9.91 10.05 19.62
C PHE A 269 -9.60 10.57 18.21
N LYS A 270 -9.51 11.91 18.09
CA LYS A 270 -9.09 12.65 16.91
C LYS A 270 -7.70 13.25 17.17
N PRO A 271 -6.70 13.03 16.31
CA PRO A 271 -5.38 13.64 16.50
C PRO A 271 -5.46 15.17 16.46
N PHE A 272 -5.01 15.84 17.52
CA PHE A 272 -5.15 17.30 17.66
C PHE A 272 -3.83 18.05 17.90
N ALA A 273 -2.71 17.34 18.13
CA ALA A 273 -1.41 17.97 18.34
C ALA A 273 -1.05 18.89 17.16
N ALA A 274 -0.70 20.14 17.46
CA ALA A 274 -0.51 21.19 16.47
C ALA A 274 0.46 22.24 17.00
N ASP A 275 1.71 22.21 16.52
CA ASP A 275 2.63 23.32 16.65
C ASP A 275 2.58 24.17 15.37
N PRO A 276 2.44 25.50 15.43
CA PRO A 276 2.29 26.34 14.24
C PRO A 276 3.44 26.23 13.24
N VAL A 277 4.69 26.14 13.72
CA VAL A 277 5.88 26.05 12.85
C VAL A 277 5.91 24.69 12.15
N VAL A 278 5.59 23.64 12.90
CA VAL A 278 5.49 22.28 12.34
C VAL A 278 4.36 22.20 11.31
N LEU A 279 3.19 22.79 11.59
CA LEU A 279 2.07 22.80 10.65
C LEU A 279 2.42 23.52 9.35
N GLU A 280 3.04 24.70 9.41
CA GLU A 280 3.49 25.42 8.21
C GLU A 280 4.44 24.57 7.36
N ALA A 281 5.37 23.84 7.99
CA ALA A 281 6.26 22.91 7.28
C ALA A 281 5.50 21.71 6.66
N VAL A 282 4.56 21.12 7.40
CA VAL A 282 3.70 20.02 6.91
C VAL A 282 2.89 20.47 5.69
N TYR A 283 2.23 21.63 5.76
CA TYR A 283 1.45 22.15 4.64
C TYR A 283 2.32 22.50 3.43
N GLY A 284 3.54 23.02 3.64
CA GLY A 284 4.50 23.22 2.57
C GLY A 284 4.86 21.92 1.85
N LEU A 285 5.11 20.84 2.60
CA LEU A 285 5.39 19.51 2.04
C LEU A 285 4.18 18.91 1.32
N VAL A 286 2.99 19.00 1.91
CA VAL A 286 1.73 18.53 1.29
C VAL A 286 1.47 19.28 -0.02
N SER A 287 1.62 20.60 -0.02
CA SER A 287 1.50 21.43 -1.22
C SER A 287 2.48 20.98 -2.30
N ALA A 288 3.75 20.78 -1.95
CA ALA A 288 4.76 20.30 -2.89
C ALA A 288 4.40 18.94 -3.53
N GLU A 289 3.82 18.02 -2.76
CA GLU A 289 3.36 16.73 -3.30
C GLU A 289 2.14 16.86 -4.22
N ILE A 290 1.19 17.75 -3.88
CA ILE A 290 0.04 18.07 -4.74
C ILE A 290 0.53 18.67 -6.07
N VAL A 291 1.41 19.66 -6.01
CA VAL A 291 1.96 20.34 -7.20
C VAL A 291 2.75 19.36 -8.06
N LYS A 292 3.55 18.47 -7.44
CA LYS A 292 4.21 17.38 -8.17
C LYS A 292 3.22 16.49 -8.90
N TRP A 293 2.08 16.17 -8.30
CA TRP A 293 1.04 15.39 -8.95
C TRP A 293 0.38 16.12 -10.11
N LEU A 294 0.12 17.43 -10.01
CA LEU A 294 -0.40 18.23 -11.14
C LEU A 294 0.56 18.25 -12.34
N VAL A 295 1.86 18.26 -12.08
CA VAL A 295 2.91 18.33 -13.09
C VAL A 295 3.24 16.97 -13.69
N LEU A 296 3.34 15.93 -12.85
CA LEU A 296 3.85 14.60 -13.23
C LEU A 296 2.74 13.58 -13.48
N ASP A 297 1.49 13.90 -13.13
CA ASP A 297 0.33 13.00 -13.12
C ASP A 297 0.65 11.70 -12.35
N GLU A 298 0.45 10.53 -12.98
CA GLU A 298 0.54 9.24 -12.32
C GLU A 298 1.94 8.86 -11.84
N ALA A 299 2.97 9.57 -12.29
CA ALA A 299 4.35 9.36 -11.84
C ALA A 299 4.61 9.94 -10.43
N ALA A 300 3.73 10.81 -9.92
CA ALA A 300 3.87 11.36 -8.58
C ALA A 300 3.54 10.32 -7.49
N PRO A 301 4.30 10.26 -6.37
CA PRO A 301 4.10 9.26 -5.32
C PRO A 301 2.66 9.17 -4.79
N ILE A 302 2.01 10.32 -4.57
CA ILE A 302 0.67 10.42 -4.00
C ILE A 302 -0.44 9.86 -4.91
N GLN A 303 -0.15 9.54 -6.18
CA GLN A 303 -1.11 8.91 -7.09
C GLN A 303 -1.65 7.59 -6.54
N GLY A 304 -0.79 6.78 -5.92
CA GLY A 304 -1.13 5.43 -5.44
C GLY A 304 -0.86 5.21 -3.96
N HIS A 305 -0.37 6.24 -3.26
CA HIS A 305 0.08 6.12 -1.88
C HIS A 305 -0.56 7.17 -0.97
N ALA A 306 -1.00 6.74 0.21
CA ALA A 306 -1.11 7.63 1.35
C ALA A 306 0.29 7.77 1.96
N ILE A 307 0.68 8.98 2.33
CA ILE A 307 1.99 9.26 2.93
C ILE A 307 1.77 9.67 4.37
N SER A 308 2.36 8.93 5.31
CA SER A 308 2.41 9.31 6.71
C SER A 308 3.75 9.94 7.04
N MET A 309 3.73 10.97 7.88
CA MET A 309 4.93 11.65 8.36
C MET A 309 4.81 11.88 9.87
N HIS A 310 5.69 11.22 10.62
CA HIS A 310 5.76 11.36 12.06
C HIS A 310 6.63 12.57 12.43
N VAL A 311 6.00 13.66 12.86
CA VAL A 311 6.69 14.96 13.06
C VAL A 311 7.65 14.97 14.25
N GLY A 312 7.50 14.04 15.19
CA GLY A 312 8.41 13.92 16.35
C GLY A 312 9.68 13.11 16.09
N THR A 313 9.69 12.23 15.08
CA THR A 313 10.84 11.35 14.75
C THR A 313 11.37 11.58 13.35
N PHE A 314 10.69 12.41 12.57
CA PHE A 314 10.96 12.68 11.17
C PHE A 314 10.90 11.43 10.26
N ALA A 315 10.23 10.37 10.72
CA ALA A 315 9.99 9.18 9.92
C ALA A 315 8.86 9.43 8.91
N SER A 316 9.04 8.98 7.67
CA SER A 316 7.99 9.02 6.65
C SER A 316 7.76 7.62 6.07
N THR A 317 6.50 7.30 5.78
CA THR A 317 6.12 6.00 5.21
C THR A 317 5.14 6.21 4.06
N MET A 318 5.38 5.51 2.96
CA MET A 318 4.42 5.43 1.85
C MET A 318 3.58 4.16 2.00
N HIS A 319 2.27 4.32 1.96
CA HIS A 319 1.30 3.25 2.13
C HIS A 319 0.54 3.04 0.83
N THR A 320 0.83 1.94 0.13
CA THR A 320 0.19 1.61 -1.15
C THR A 320 -1.30 1.30 -0.94
N VAL A 321 -2.16 2.14 -1.50
CA VAL A 321 -3.62 1.96 -1.37
C VAL A 321 -4.11 1.13 -2.55
N LEU A 322 -4.71 -0.02 -2.24
CA LEU A 322 -5.20 -0.96 -3.24
C LEU A 322 -6.70 -0.83 -3.44
N ARG A 323 -7.13 -0.91 -4.71
CA ARG A 323 -8.55 -1.10 -5.04
C ARG A 323 -8.99 -2.47 -4.51
N ARG A 324 -10.13 -2.50 -3.81
CA ARG A 324 -10.81 -3.74 -3.44
C ARG A 324 -11.77 -4.14 -4.56
N PRO A 325 -11.57 -5.27 -5.26
CA PRO A 325 -12.50 -5.71 -6.31
C PRO A 325 -13.95 -5.82 -5.82
N GLN A 326 -14.14 -6.23 -4.57
CA GLN A 326 -15.42 -6.36 -3.88
C GLN A 326 -15.84 -5.08 -3.13
N CYS A 327 -15.30 -3.91 -3.48
CA CYS A 327 -15.74 -2.66 -2.85
C CYS A 327 -17.20 -2.35 -3.23
N PRO A 328 -18.10 -2.08 -2.26
CA PRO A 328 -19.49 -1.72 -2.58
C PRO A 328 -19.62 -0.37 -3.31
N ALA A 329 -18.61 0.50 -3.25
CA ALA A 329 -18.64 1.82 -3.88
C ALA A 329 -18.05 1.85 -5.31
N CYS A 330 -16.93 1.19 -5.55
CA CYS A 330 -16.24 1.22 -6.86
C CYS A 330 -15.90 -0.17 -7.45
N GLY A 331 -16.29 -1.24 -6.76
CA GLY A 331 -16.01 -2.63 -7.11
C GLY A 331 -17.06 -3.25 -8.03
N ASP A 332 -16.98 -4.56 -8.14
CA ASP A 332 -17.93 -5.41 -8.87
C ASP A 332 -18.98 -5.97 -7.90
N GLU A 333 -20.25 -5.70 -8.21
CA GLU A 333 -21.40 -6.19 -7.46
C GLU A 333 -21.48 -7.71 -7.40
N ALA A 334 -21.04 -8.41 -8.44
CA ALA A 334 -21.01 -9.87 -8.46
C ALA A 334 -20.05 -10.46 -7.40
N LEU A 335 -19.11 -9.66 -6.87
CA LEU A 335 -18.14 -10.11 -5.88
C LEU A 335 -18.53 -9.82 -4.44
N TYR A 336 -19.45 -8.87 -4.18
CA TYR A 336 -19.86 -8.53 -2.82
C TYR A 336 -21.30 -8.89 -2.46
N ARG A 337 -22.13 -9.22 -3.45
CA ARG A 337 -23.50 -9.66 -3.20
C ARG A 337 -23.56 -10.93 -2.36
N PRO A 338 -24.25 -10.92 -1.19
CA PRO A 338 -24.34 -12.10 -0.35
C PRO A 338 -25.13 -13.26 -0.96
N ASP A 339 -26.06 -12.95 -1.87
CA ASP A 339 -26.94 -13.92 -2.53
C ASP A 339 -26.35 -14.49 -3.84
N ARG A 340 -25.06 -14.22 -4.12
CA ARG A 340 -24.39 -14.78 -5.30
C ARG A 340 -24.28 -16.30 -5.22
N ALA A 341 -24.34 -16.96 -6.37
CA ALA A 341 -24.24 -18.42 -6.44
C ALA A 341 -22.86 -18.90 -5.93
N PRO A 342 -22.81 -19.93 -5.07
CA PRO A 342 -21.55 -20.50 -4.63
C PRO A 342 -20.87 -21.24 -5.77
N VAL A 343 -19.54 -21.18 -5.82
CA VAL A 343 -18.74 -21.84 -6.84
C VAL A 343 -18.16 -23.14 -6.26
N PRO A 344 -18.25 -24.28 -6.99
CA PRO A 344 -17.57 -25.52 -6.61
C PRO A 344 -16.06 -25.34 -6.43
N VAL A 345 -15.49 -25.91 -5.38
CA VAL A 345 -14.03 -25.88 -5.18
C VAL A 345 -13.38 -26.99 -5.99
N CYS A 346 -12.64 -26.60 -7.02
CA CYS A 346 -11.92 -27.51 -7.90
C CYS A 346 -10.42 -27.50 -7.57
N LEU A 347 -9.92 -28.58 -6.97
CA LEU A 347 -8.49 -28.73 -6.65
C LEU A 347 -7.66 -28.96 -7.91
N LYS A 348 -6.45 -28.42 -7.91
CA LYS A 348 -5.45 -28.57 -8.97
C LYS A 348 -4.17 -29.18 -8.42
N ALA A 349 -3.32 -29.70 -9.29
CA ALA A 349 -1.99 -30.14 -8.89
C ALA A 349 -1.18 -28.95 -8.36
N SER A 350 -0.69 -29.04 -7.11
CA SER A 350 0.18 -28.05 -6.47
C SER A 350 1.52 -28.72 -6.10
N PRO A 351 2.54 -28.65 -6.98
CA PRO A 351 3.81 -29.34 -6.75
C PRO A 351 4.58 -28.78 -5.55
N LYS A 352 5.13 -29.68 -4.75
CA LYS A 352 5.91 -29.37 -3.53
C LYS A 352 7.36 -29.03 -3.89
N HIS A 353 7.62 -27.77 -4.23
CA HIS A 353 8.97 -27.30 -4.59
C HIS A 353 9.86 -26.98 -3.39
N HIS A 354 9.28 -26.66 -2.25
CA HIS A 354 10.01 -26.32 -1.03
C HIS A 354 9.57 -27.21 0.14
N ARG A 355 10.55 -27.74 0.89
CA ARG A 355 10.30 -28.60 2.06
C ARG A 355 11.23 -28.19 3.18
N ASN A 356 10.68 -27.95 4.36
CA ASN A 356 11.43 -27.66 5.57
C ASN A 356 10.66 -28.13 6.81
N SER A 357 11.10 -27.71 7.99
CA SER A 357 10.44 -27.99 9.27
C SER A 357 8.98 -27.52 9.34
N GLY A 358 8.57 -26.56 8.52
CA GLY A 358 7.20 -26.03 8.44
C GLY A 358 6.31 -26.77 7.44
N GLY A 359 6.75 -27.94 6.98
CA GLY A 359 6.02 -28.77 6.03
C GLY A 359 6.44 -28.56 4.57
N ALA A 360 5.54 -28.95 3.67
CA ALA A 360 5.75 -28.84 2.23
C ALA A 360 4.97 -27.66 1.65
N ARG A 361 5.65 -26.87 0.81
CA ARG A 361 5.11 -25.67 0.14
C ARG A 361 5.51 -25.65 -1.34
N SER A 362 4.79 -24.87 -2.12
CA SER A 362 4.92 -24.62 -3.55
C SER A 362 5.97 -23.55 -3.86
N VAL A 363 6.24 -22.65 -2.91
CA VAL A 363 7.25 -21.58 -3.02
C VAL A 363 8.00 -21.40 -1.70
N THR A 364 9.12 -20.68 -1.75
CA THR A 364 9.93 -20.35 -0.57
C THR A 364 9.27 -19.27 0.30
N PRO A 365 9.61 -19.16 1.60
CA PRO A 365 9.12 -18.07 2.45
C PRO A 365 9.50 -16.68 1.93
N GLU A 366 10.70 -16.50 1.36
CA GLU A 366 11.16 -15.23 0.78
C GLU A 366 10.27 -14.81 -0.39
N SER A 367 9.86 -15.77 -1.23
CA SER A 367 8.95 -15.51 -2.36
C SER A 367 7.57 -15.08 -1.87
N THR A 368 7.08 -15.71 -0.79
CA THR A 368 5.82 -15.34 -0.13
C THR A 368 5.90 -13.93 0.45
N LEU A 369 6.97 -13.62 1.19
CA LEU A 369 7.23 -12.31 1.78
C LEU A 369 7.34 -11.23 0.69
N ALA A 370 8.13 -11.46 -0.35
CA ALA A 370 8.28 -10.52 -1.45
C ALA A 370 6.94 -10.20 -2.14
N ARG A 371 6.05 -11.20 -2.24
CA ARG A 371 4.72 -11.03 -2.84
C ARG A 371 3.77 -10.24 -1.93
N TYR A 372 3.75 -10.51 -0.62
CA TYR A 372 2.69 -10.03 0.27
C TYR A 372 3.12 -8.98 1.29
N ARG A 373 4.40 -8.59 1.37
CA ARG A 373 4.89 -7.57 2.33
C ARG A 373 4.17 -6.22 2.21
N HIS A 374 3.66 -5.89 1.04
CA HIS A 374 2.85 -4.67 0.83
C HIS A 374 1.54 -4.65 1.64
N LEU A 375 1.09 -5.80 2.16
CA LEU A 375 -0.06 -5.90 3.06
C LEU A 375 0.24 -5.50 4.51
N VAL A 376 1.52 -5.24 4.83
CA VAL A 376 1.95 -4.70 6.13
C VAL A 376 1.94 -3.18 6.07
N SER A 377 0.86 -2.58 6.58
CA SER A 377 0.71 -1.13 6.71
C SER A 377 -0.42 -0.82 7.70
N PRO A 378 -0.20 0.09 8.67
CA PRO A 378 -1.23 0.50 9.62
C PRO A 378 -2.31 1.42 9.01
N VAL A 379 -2.12 1.84 7.75
CA VAL A 379 -3.03 2.74 7.02
C VAL A 379 -3.82 1.98 5.96
N SER A 380 -3.12 1.22 5.10
CA SER A 380 -3.67 0.64 3.87
C SER A 380 -3.59 -0.90 3.82
N GLY A 381 -2.79 -1.49 4.70
CA GLY A 381 -2.58 -2.93 4.77
C GLY A 381 -3.67 -3.64 5.56
N VAL A 382 -3.56 -4.97 5.65
CA VAL A 382 -4.40 -5.80 6.54
C VAL A 382 -3.67 -6.18 7.82
N VAL A 383 -2.34 -6.04 7.81
CA VAL A 383 -1.47 -6.28 8.95
C VAL A 383 -0.86 -4.93 9.34
N SER A 384 -1.05 -4.47 10.58
CA SER A 384 -0.61 -3.12 10.98
C SER A 384 0.91 -3.00 11.16
N TRP A 385 1.57 -4.07 11.62
CA TRP A 385 3.01 -4.14 11.82
C TRP A 385 3.45 -5.61 11.83
N LEU A 386 4.73 -5.85 11.55
CA LEU A 386 5.37 -7.16 11.54
C LEU A 386 6.79 -7.00 12.10
N VAL A 387 7.08 -7.59 13.25
CA VAL A 387 8.35 -7.37 13.96
C VAL A 387 8.88 -8.66 14.56
N ARG A 388 10.21 -8.79 14.60
CA ARG A 388 10.88 -9.86 15.34
C ARG A 388 10.82 -9.57 16.83
N THR A 389 10.60 -10.60 17.66
CA THR A 389 10.52 -10.45 19.13
C THR A 389 11.66 -11.09 19.90
N THR A 390 12.41 -11.98 19.25
CA THR A 390 13.66 -12.56 19.77
C THR A 390 14.84 -11.66 19.44
N ASP A 391 15.97 -11.82 20.14
CA ASP A 391 17.21 -11.09 19.85
C ASP A 391 17.62 -11.27 18.38
N GLU A 392 18.08 -10.20 17.74
CA GLU A 392 18.54 -10.24 16.34
C GLU A 392 19.73 -11.21 16.15
N ASN A 393 20.53 -11.42 17.20
CA ASN A 393 21.68 -12.33 17.20
C ASN A 393 21.32 -13.78 17.59
N ASP A 394 20.06 -14.09 17.90
CA ASP A 394 19.64 -15.45 18.19
C ASP A 394 19.48 -16.26 16.88
N ASP A 395 20.38 -17.21 16.67
CA ASP A 395 20.40 -18.09 15.50
C ASP A 395 19.47 -19.31 15.63
N TRP A 396 18.85 -19.53 16.80
CA TRP A 396 18.07 -20.73 17.08
C TRP A 396 16.58 -20.46 17.23
N LEU A 397 16.21 -19.37 17.93
CA LEU A 397 14.83 -19.01 18.18
C LEU A 397 14.39 -17.86 17.27
N HIS A 398 13.51 -18.18 16.33
CA HIS A 398 12.92 -17.20 15.43
C HIS A 398 11.43 -17.06 15.70
N VAL A 399 11.07 -15.95 16.35
CA VAL A 399 9.67 -15.58 16.61
C VAL A 399 9.39 -14.18 16.08
N TYR A 400 8.35 -14.07 15.27
CA TYR A 400 7.80 -12.82 14.77
C TYR A 400 6.40 -12.61 15.31
N TRP A 401 6.05 -11.38 15.61
CA TRP A 401 4.67 -10.99 15.88
C TRP A 401 4.14 -10.13 14.74
N ALA A 402 2.84 -10.25 14.48
CA ALA A 402 2.16 -9.51 13.43
C ALA A 402 0.78 -9.02 13.88
N GLY A 403 0.61 -7.69 13.84
CA GLY A 403 -0.66 -7.00 14.04
C GLY A 403 -1.45 -7.38 15.30
N SER A 404 -2.70 -6.93 15.33
CA SER A 404 -3.71 -7.36 16.32
C SER A 404 -4.53 -8.51 15.75
N ASN A 405 -5.09 -9.37 16.62
CA ASN A 405 -5.96 -10.47 16.22
C ASN A 405 -7.43 -10.01 16.14
N PRO A 406 -8.02 -9.77 14.94
CA PRO A 406 -9.40 -9.33 14.79
C PRO A 406 -10.43 -10.40 15.21
N GLY A 407 -9.99 -11.63 15.51
CA GLY A 407 -10.79 -12.75 15.98
C GLY A 407 -11.41 -12.58 17.37
N ILE A 408 -10.94 -11.60 18.15
CA ILE A 408 -11.29 -11.43 19.57
C ILE A 408 -11.91 -10.04 19.83
N ARG A 409 -12.87 -9.63 18.99
CA ARG A 409 -13.56 -8.34 19.17
C ARG A 409 -14.51 -8.37 20.37
N SER A 410 -14.50 -7.30 21.15
CA SER A 410 -14.80 -7.35 22.58
C SER A 410 -16.02 -6.52 23.00
N ARG A 411 -16.88 -7.05 23.91
CA ARG A 411 -18.00 -6.31 24.58
C ARG A 411 -17.66 -5.75 25.96
N SER A 412 -16.56 -6.18 26.56
CA SER A 412 -16.20 -5.83 27.94
C SER A 412 -14.77 -5.32 28.00
N LEU A 413 -14.47 -4.53 29.04
CA LEU A 413 -13.10 -4.07 29.31
C LEU A 413 -12.12 -5.23 29.52
N SER A 414 -12.59 -6.33 30.12
CA SER A 414 -11.78 -7.55 30.31
C SER A 414 -11.44 -8.24 29.00
N SER A 415 -12.38 -8.26 28.05
CA SER A 415 -12.16 -8.83 26.71
C SER A 415 -11.29 -7.91 25.85
N LEU A 416 -11.51 -6.58 25.90
CA LEU A 416 -10.68 -5.61 25.18
C LEU A 416 -9.21 -5.70 25.61
N ARG A 417 -8.95 -5.79 26.92
CA ARG A 417 -7.59 -5.99 27.45
C ARG A 417 -6.92 -7.26 26.90
N ARG A 418 -7.71 -8.30 26.60
CA ARG A 418 -7.21 -9.56 26.02
C ARG A 418 -6.97 -9.42 24.52
N SER A 419 -7.91 -8.81 23.78
CA SER A 419 -7.78 -8.53 22.35
C SER A 419 -6.52 -7.72 22.04
N LEU A 420 -6.28 -6.63 22.80
CA LEU A 420 -5.09 -5.78 22.68
C LEU A 420 -3.77 -6.52 22.91
N ARG A 421 -3.80 -7.67 23.59
CA ARG A 421 -2.63 -8.51 23.85
C ARG A 421 -2.54 -9.70 22.89
N SER A 422 -3.63 -10.05 22.21
CA SER A 422 -3.68 -11.13 21.23
C SER A 422 -3.14 -10.64 19.90
N LYS A 423 -2.06 -11.27 19.47
CA LYS A 423 -1.31 -10.95 18.26
C LYS A 423 -1.17 -12.23 17.44
N SER A 424 -1.08 -12.09 16.13
CA SER A 424 -0.64 -13.23 15.30
C SER A 424 0.85 -13.43 15.54
N ALA A 425 1.31 -14.67 15.52
CA ALA A 425 2.68 -15.03 15.86
C ALA A 425 3.23 -16.10 14.91
N GLY A 426 4.37 -15.79 14.31
CA GLY A 426 5.10 -16.72 13.47
C GLY A 426 6.19 -17.43 14.24
N LYS A 427 6.38 -18.69 13.87
CA LYS A 427 7.52 -19.52 14.30
C LYS A 427 8.15 -20.19 13.07
N GLY A 428 9.46 -20.42 13.12
CA GLY A 428 10.17 -21.07 12.03
C GLY A 428 11.57 -21.51 12.41
N SER A 429 12.11 -22.48 11.66
CA SER A 429 13.51 -22.90 11.77
C SER A 429 14.49 -21.93 11.10
N THR A 430 13.98 -20.92 10.39
CA THR A 430 14.74 -19.79 9.87
C THR A 430 13.98 -18.49 10.15
N ARG A 431 14.70 -17.36 10.09
CA ARG A 431 14.12 -16.02 10.21
C ARG A 431 13.00 -15.79 9.20
N GLU A 432 13.25 -16.07 7.94
CA GLU A 432 12.32 -15.84 6.82
C GLU A 432 11.07 -16.70 6.96
N GLN A 433 11.23 -17.94 7.43
CA GLN A 433 10.10 -18.83 7.70
C GLN A 433 9.21 -18.30 8.82
N SER A 434 9.82 -17.83 9.93
CA SER A 434 9.08 -17.24 11.04
C SER A 434 8.36 -15.95 10.64
N GLU A 435 9.03 -15.08 9.90
CA GLU A 435 8.43 -13.85 9.38
C GLU A 435 7.26 -14.15 8.43
N ALA A 436 7.41 -15.10 7.51
CA ALA A 436 6.34 -15.52 6.60
C ALA A 436 5.18 -16.14 7.37
N SER A 437 5.45 -16.96 8.40
CA SER A 437 4.44 -17.56 9.27
C SER A 437 3.60 -16.49 9.98
N ALA A 438 4.24 -15.47 10.56
CA ALA A 438 3.54 -14.40 11.27
C ALA A 438 2.67 -13.57 10.32
N LEU A 439 3.21 -13.22 9.14
CA LEU A 439 2.48 -12.49 8.12
C LEU A 439 1.26 -13.28 7.63
N CYS A 440 1.43 -14.56 7.31
CA CYS A 440 0.35 -15.38 6.76
C CYS A 440 -0.73 -15.66 7.80
N GLU A 441 -0.38 -15.89 9.07
CA GLU A 441 -1.38 -16.01 10.14
C GLU A 441 -2.19 -14.71 10.29
N ALA A 442 -1.54 -13.54 10.27
CA ALA A 442 -2.28 -12.27 10.36
C ALA A 442 -3.23 -12.06 9.16
N ILE A 443 -2.81 -12.47 7.95
CA ILE A 443 -3.66 -12.43 6.75
C ILE A 443 -4.81 -13.45 6.86
N GLU A 444 -4.57 -14.65 7.39
CA GLU A 444 -5.59 -15.66 7.65
C GLU A 444 -6.66 -15.13 8.61
N ARG A 445 -6.26 -14.59 9.77
CA ARG A 445 -7.19 -14.01 10.75
C ARG A 445 -7.99 -12.85 10.17
N HIS A 446 -7.37 -12.01 9.32
CA HIS A 446 -8.09 -10.97 8.61
C HIS A 446 -9.11 -11.55 7.62
N SER A 447 -8.74 -12.59 6.88
CA SER A 447 -9.59 -13.21 5.84
C SER A 447 -10.75 -14.03 6.43
N GLY A 448 -10.60 -14.53 7.66
CA GLY A 448 -11.66 -15.19 8.42
C GLY A 448 -12.59 -14.23 9.17
N ALA A 449 -12.38 -12.92 9.10
CA ALA A 449 -13.25 -11.95 9.75
C ALA A 449 -14.47 -11.60 8.87
N PHE A 450 -15.64 -11.53 9.49
CA PHE A 450 -16.89 -11.22 8.79
C PHE A 450 -16.90 -9.77 8.28
N SER A 451 -17.01 -9.62 6.96
CA SER A 451 -16.99 -8.36 6.23
C SER A 451 -18.38 -7.93 5.74
N GLY A 452 -19.35 -8.85 5.73
CA GLY A 452 -20.73 -8.63 5.28
C GLY A 452 -20.96 -8.94 3.80
N ASP A 453 -19.91 -9.32 3.07
CA ASP A 453 -19.92 -9.69 1.64
C ASP A 453 -19.76 -11.20 1.40
N GLU A 454 -19.80 -12.01 2.46
CA GLU A 454 -19.79 -13.46 2.41
C GLU A 454 -21.09 -14.01 1.81
N ILE A 455 -20.97 -15.13 1.06
CA ILE A 455 -22.13 -15.81 0.47
C ILE A 455 -22.98 -16.40 1.59
N ARG A 456 -24.27 -16.02 1.64
CA ARG A 456 -25.17 -16.50 2.69
C ARG A 456 -26.62 -16.53 2.22
N SER A 457 -27.37 -17.48 2.77
CA SER A 457 -28.81 -17.62 2.63
C SER A 457 -29.46 -17.61 4.01
N ARG A 458 -30.44 -16.73 4.21
CA ARG A 458 -31.22 -16.69 5.45
C ARG A 458 -32.29 -17.78 5.41
N GLY A 459 -32.39 -18.58 6.47
CA GLY A 459 -33.35 -19.68 6.54
C GLY A 459 -33.32 -20.41 7.88
N ARG A 460 -34.23 -21.36 8.05
CA ARG A 460 -34.32 -22.19 9.27
C ARG A 460 -33.68 -23.54 9.02
N PHE A 461 -33.14 -24.18 10.06
CA PHE A 461 -32.53 -25.50 9.90
C PHE A 461 -33.50 -26.54 9.34
N ILE A 462 -34.78 -26.47 9.77
CA ILE A 462 -35.85 -27.35 9.26
C ILE A 462 -36.06 -27.26 7.75
N ASP A 463 -35.72 -26.12 7.12
CA ASP A 463 -35.89 -25.94 5.68
C ASP A 463 -34.83 -26.71 4.88
N PHE A 464 -33.67 -27.03 5.50
CA PHE A 464 -32.60 -27.82 4.89
C PHE A 464 -32.69 -29.32 5.19
N ALA A 465 -33.49 -29.70 6.21
CA ALA A 465 -33.53 -31.06 6.72
C ALA A 465 -34.05 -32.08 5.69
N ALA A 466 -34.97 -31.68 4.82
CA ALA A 466 -35.56 -32.56 3.80
C ALA A 466 -34.55 -33.00 2.72
N GLU A 467 -33.53 -32.18 2.44
CA GLU A 467 -32.55 -32.41 1.37
C GLU A 467 -31.17 -32.81 1.91
N ASP A 468 -31.03 -33.00 3.23
CA ASP A 468 -29.74 -33.16 3.90
C ASP A 468 -28.73 -32.09 3.41
N GLY A 469 -29.23 -30.84 3.35
CA GLY A 469 -28.52 -29.70 2.78
C GLY A 469 -27.62 -29.02 3.80
N ALA A 470 -28.05 -28.95 5.07
CA ALA A 470 -27.30 -28.33 6.16
C ALA A 470 -26.70 -29.39 7.10
N ILE A 471 -25.57 -29.05 7.71
CA ILE A 471 -24.95 -29.83 8.78
C ILE A 471 -25.50 -29.31 10.09
N HIS A 472 -25.93 -30.19 11.00
CA HIS A 472 -26.36 -29.74 12.31
C HIS A 472 -25.16 -29.16 13.07
N PRO A 473 -25.23 -27.96 13.65
CA PRO A 473 -24.06 -27.28 14.23
C PRO A 473 -23.33 -28.10 15.30
N ASN A 474 -24.07 -28.85 16.11
CA ASN A 474 -23.48 -29.65 17.18
C ASN A 474 -22.81 -30.94 16.67
N ASP A 475 -23.02 -31.33 15.41
CA ASP A 475 -22.23 -32.41 14.76
C ASP A 475 -20.78 -31.94 14.51
N VAL A 476 -20.52 -30.63 14.62
CA VAL A 476 -19.20 -30.01 14.48
C VAL A 476 -18.67 -29.56 15.84
N GLN A 477 -19.50 -28.94 16.67
CA GLN A 477 -19.07 -28.38 17.96
C GLN A 477 -18.96 -29.43 19.08
N LEU A 478 -19.71 -30.53 18.99
CA LEU A 478 -19.62 -31.69 19.88
C LEU A 478 -19.84 -31.38 21.37
N PHE A 479 -20.68 -30.39 21.71
CA PHE A 479 -21.09 -30.18 23.10
C PHE A 479 -22.10 -31.25 23.52
N SER A 480 -21.96 -31.76 24.74
CA SER A 480 -22.97 -32.65 25.33
C SER A 480 -24.29 -31.90 25.60
N ASP A 481 -25.40 -32.64 25.66
CA ASP A 481 -26.71 -32.06 26.01
C ASP A 481 -26.67 -31.35 27.37
N ASP A 482 -25.98 -31.92 28.36
CA ASP A 482 -25.82 -31.28 29.68
C ASP A 482 -25.10 -29.94 29.58
N GLN A 483 -24.04 -29.84 28.75
CA GLN A 483 -23.34 -28.57 28.54
C GLN A 483 -24.27 -27.52 27.93
N LEU A 484 -24.99 -27.88 26.86
CA LEU A 484 -25.90 -26.96 26.17
C LEU A 484 -27.05 -26.50 27.08
N ASP A 485 -27.65 -27.43 27.82
CA ASP A 485 -28.77 -27.13 28.73
C ASP A 485 -28.32 -26.27 29.92
N ASN A 486 -27.04 -26.37 30.32
CA ASN A 486 -26.43 -25.59 31.40
C ASN A 486 -25.57 -24.41 30.92
N ALA A 487 -25.63 -24.02 29.64
CA ALA A 487 -24.71 -23.06 29.04
C ALA A 487 -24.60 -21.74 29.81
N VAL A 488 -25.73 -21.18 30.28
CA VAL A 488 -25.77 -19.93 31.07
C VAL A 488 -24.96 -20.07 32.36
N ARG A 489 -25.15 -21.18 33.08
CA ARG A 489 -24.46 -21.45 34.35
C ARG A 489 -22.96 -21.67 34.13
N ILE A 490 -22.59 -22.43 33.09
CA ILE A 490 -21.18 -22.70 32.75
C ILE A 490 -20.48 -21.39 32.35
N ASN A 491 -21.09 -20.61 31.48
CA ASN A 491 -20.50 -19.36 30.98
C ASN A 491 -20.39 -18.28 32.07
N ALA A 492 -21.20 -18.34 33.13
CA ALA A 492 -21.09 -17.44 34.28
C ALA A 492 -19.75 -17.55 35.02
N ALA A 493 -19.04 -18.68 34.89
CA ALA A 493 -17.68 -18.84 35.41
C ALA A 493 -16.63 -17.98 34.66
N GLY A 494 -16.98 -17.44 33.49
CA GLY A 494 -16.16 -16.47 32.77
C GLY A 494 -14.91 -17.05 32.10
N HIS A 495 -14.91 -18.34 31.74
CA HIS A 495 -13.76 -18.93 31.05
C HIS A 495 -13.54 -18.27 29.68
N PRO A 496 -12.31 -17.85 29.34
CA PRO A 496 -12.03 -17.08 28.13
C PRO A 496 -12.26 -17.83 26.81
N TYR A 497 -12.13 -19.15 26.80
CA TYR A 497 -12.13 -19.98 25.59
C TYR A 497 -13.21 -21.08 25.59
N ASN A 498 -13.76 -21.42 26.75
CA ASN A 498 -14.68 -22.55 26.90
C ASN A 498 -16.09 -21.99 27.01
N ILE A 499 -16.49 -21.25 25.98
CA ILE A 499 -17.80 -20.62 25.92
C ILE A 499 -18.74 -21.64 25.28
N VAL A 500 -19.75 -22.07 26.05
CA VAL A 500 -20.79 -22.96 25.52
C VAL A 500 -21.81 -22.12 24.74
N PRO A 501 -22.08 -22.43 23.47
CA PRO A 501 -23.06 -21.70 22.67
C PRO A 501 -24.50 -21.99 23.14
N PRO A 502 -25.49 -21.18 22.73
CA PRO A 502 -26.89 -21.57 22.90
C PRO A 502 -27.20 -22.83 22.06
N ARG A 503 -28.17 -23.63 22.51
CA ARG A 503 -28.72 -24.73 21.70
C ARG A 503 -29.33 -24.16 20.42
N LEU A 504 -29.10 -24.81 19.29
CA LEU A 504 -29.74 -24.42 18.03
C LEU A 504 -31.27 -24.54 18.19
N ASP A 505 -31.97 -23.43 17.96
CA ASP A 505 -33.41 -23.46 17.70
C ASP A 505 -33.62 -23.80 16.21
N PRO A 506 -34.18 -24.98 15.88
CA PRO A 506 -34.31 -25.40 14.49
C PRO A 506 -35.31 -24.54 13.70
N ALA A 507 -36.17 -23.77 14.37
CA ALA A 507 -37.13 -22.84 13.77
C ALA A 507 -36.61 -21.40 13.66
N ALA A 508 -35.45 -21.08 14.25
CA ALA A 508 -34.86 -19.76 14.15
C ALA A 508 -34.33 -19.48 12.74
N GLU A 509 -34.64 -18.30 12.22
CA GLU A 509 -34.03 -17.80 11.00
C GLU A 509 -32.64 -17.23 11.29
N ILE A 510 -31.63 -17.89 10.75
CA ILE A 510 -30.23 -17.47 10.82
C ILE A 510 -29.61 -17.49 9.42
N ASP A 511 -28.44 -16.88 9.27
CA ASP A 511 -27.71 -16.88 8.01
C ASP A 511 -26.89 -18.16 7.87
N TRP A 512 -27.03 -18.87 6.76
CA TRP A 512 -26.30 -20.09 6.42
C TRP A 512 -25.34 -19.84 5.27
N THR A 513 -24.09 -20.29 5.40
CA THR A 513 -23.05 -20.15 4.37
C THR A 513 -22.79 -21.50 3.71
N PRO A 514 -22.67 -21.55 2.37
CA PRO A 514 -22.32 -22.76 1.64
C PRO A 514 -20.85 -23.15 1.84
N LEU A 515 -20.62 -24.44 2.05
CA LEU A 515 -19.35 -25.13 2.19
C LEU A 515 -19.21 -26.15 1.06
N TRP A 516 -18.00 -26.37 0.57
CA TRP A 516 -17.77 -27.44 -0.40
C TRP A 516 -17.38 -28.74 0.30
N SER A 517 -18.18 -29.80 0.12
CA SER A 517 -17.84 -31.14 0.59
C SER A 517 -17.00 -31.87 -0.46
N PHE A 518 -15.72 -32.11 -0.16
CA PHE A 518 -14.85 -32.91 -1.04
C PHE A 518 -15.27 -34.39 -1.12
N THR A 519 -15.85 -34.93 -0.04
CA THR A 519 -16.27 -36.34 0.02
C THR A 519 -17.58 -36.59 -0.71
N GLN A 520 -18.47 -35.59 -0.81
CA GLN A 520 -19.76 -35.71 -1.47
C GLN A 520 -19.83 -34.96 -2.82
N GLY A 521 -18.83 -34.14 -3.15
CA GLY A 521 -18.79 -33.38 -4.41
C GLY A 521 -19.94 -32.38 -4.57
N ARG A 522 -20.44 -31.82 -3.47
CA ARG A 522 -21.58 -30.87 -3.45
C ARG A 522 -21.44 -29.83 -2.34
N HIS A 523 -22.24 -28.77 -2.45
CA HIS A 523 -22.37 -27.79 -1.36
C HIS A 523 -23.21 -28.35 -0.20
N ARG A 524 -22.77 -28.02 1.01
CA ARG A 524 -23.48 -28.21 2.29
C ARG A 524 -23.56 -26.86 2.98
N TYR A 525 -24.36 -26.71 4.02
CA TYR A 525 -24.52 -25.44 4.74
C TYR A 525 -24.19 -25.56 6.22
N LEU A 526 -23.52 -24.55 6.77
CA LEU A 526 -23.37 -24.32 8.22
C LEU A 526 -23.80 -22.88 8.56
N PRO A 527 -24.16 -22.61 9.82
CA PRO A 527 -24.39 -21.25 10.28
C PRO A 527 -23.18 -20.35 9.99
N THR A 528 -23.45 -19.21 9.37
CA THR A 528 -22.42 -18.21 9.00
C THR A 528 -21.61 -17.77 10.23
N SER A 529 -22.26 -17.67 11.40
CA SER A 529 -21.64 -17.30 12.67
C SER A 529 -20.64 -18.32 13.23
N MET A 530 -20.58 -19.54 12.66
CA MET A 530 -19.53 -20.53 12.97
C MET A 530 -18.33 -20.45 12.04
N LEU A 531 -18.46 -19.82 10.87
CA LEU A 531 -17.43 -19.83 9.83
C LEU A 531 -16.59 -18.55 9.78
N TYR A 532 -17.14 -17.45 10.31
CA TYR A 532 -16.48 -16.14 10.29
C TYR A 532 -16.46 -15.52 11.67
N SER A 533 -15.34 -14.90 12.02
CA SER A 533 -15.24 -14.11 13.24
C SER A 533 -16.05 -12.82 13.10
N MET A 534 -17.15 -12.76 13.85
CA MET A 534 -18.04 -11.59 13.92
C MET A 534 -17.80 -10.77 15.18
N ALA A 535 -17.78 -9.45 15.01
CA ALA A 535 -17.83 -8.52 16.13
C ALA A 535 -19.17 -8.66 16.89
N PRO A 536 -19.22 -8.41 18.20
CA PRO A 536 -20.42 -8.66 18.98
C PRO A 536 -21.68 -7.90 18.52
N GLU A 537 -21.52 -6.72 17.95
CA GLU A 537 -22.58 -5.90 17.35
C GLU A 537 -23.12 -6.48 16.03
N GLN A 538 -22.36 -7.38 15.38
CA GLN A 538 -22.77 -8.08 14.17
C GLN A 538 -23.50 -9.39 14.48
N ARG A 539 -23.50 -9.85 15.74
CA ARG A 539 -24.10 -11.13 16.15
C ARG A 539 -25.55 -10.96 16.62
N GLY A 540 -26.43 -11.80 16.10
CA GLY A 540 -27.79 -12.05 16.58
C GLY A 540 -27.82 -12.90 17.86
N ARG A 541 -29.00 -13.01 18.48
CA ARG A 541 -29.19 -13.81 19.71
C ARG A 541 -29.06 -15.32 19.48
N ALA A 542 -29.42 -15.78 18.28
CA ALA A 542 -29.36 -17.18 17.88
C ALA A 542 -28.03 -17.55 17.21
N ASP A 543 -27.11 -16.59 17.08
CA ASP A 543 -25.80 -16.87 16.49
C ASP A 543 -24.94 -17.73 17.40
N LEU A 544 -24.19 -18.62 16.76
CA LEU A 544 -23.24 -19.50 17.42
C LEU A 544 -21.85 -18.82 17.46
N VAL A 545 -20.83 -19.59 17.80
CA VAL A 545 -19.48 -19.07 18.01
C VAL A 545 -18.52 -19.74 17.02
N ALA A 546 -17.85 -18.93 16.22
CA ALA A 546 -16.70 -19.34 15.42
C ALA A 546 -15.44 -19.49 16.29
N ASP A 547 -14.58 -20.42 15.90
CA ASP A 547 -13.21 -20.56 16.38
C ASP A 547 -12.23 -20.51 15.19
N SER A 548 -10.94 -20.75 15.45
CA SER A 548 -9.91 -20.75 14.41
C SER A 548 -9.43 -22.16 14.02
N ASN A 549 -10.06 -23.21 14.53
CA ASN A 549 -9.61 -24.57 14.29
C ASN A 549 -9.85 -24.95 12.82
N GLY A 550 -8.81 -25.41 12.14
CA GLY A 550 -8.84 -25.71 10.71
C GLY A 550 -8.77 -24.49 9.77
N CYS A 551 -8.68 -23.27 10.31
CA CYS A 551 -8.32 -22.09 9.52
C CYS A 551 -6.85 -22.15 9.13
N ALA A 552 -6.53 -21.83 7.88
CA ALA A 552 -5.15 -21.79 7.42
C ALA A 552 -5.00 -20.93 6.16
N ALA A 553 -3.79 -20.40 5.95
CA ALA A 553 -3.38 -19.73 4.74
C ALA A 553 -2.33 -20.53 3.95
N GLY A 554 -2.32 -20.33 2.63
CA GLY A 554 -1.36 -20.93 1.70
C GLY A 554 -1.16 -20.04 0.47
N ASN A 555 -0.09 -20.27 -0.29
CA ASN A 555 0.11 -19.63 -1.59
C ASN A 555 -0.82 -20.22 -2.67
N THR A 556 -1.36 -21.41 -2.40
CA THR A 556 -2.38 -22.10 -3.18
C THR A 556 -3.50 -22.57 -2.26
N LEU A 557 -4.68 -22.84 -2.84
CA LEU A 557 -5.83 -23.31 -2.08
C LEU A 557 -5.56 -24.70 -1.46
N GLU A 558 -4.86 -25.56 -2.20
CA GLU A 558 -4.50 -26.92 -1.77
C GLU A 558 -3.56 -26.91 -0.55
N GLU A 559 -2.63 -25.96 -0.48
CA GLU A 559 -1.76 -25.79 0.70
C GLU A 559 -2.55 -25.35 1.93
N ALA A 560 -3.46 -24.39 1.77
CA ALA A 560 -4.30 -23.91 2.86
C ALA A 560 -5.18 -25.06 3.39
N ILE A 561 -5.84 -25.82 2.49
CA ILE A 561 -6.65 -26.98 2.86
C ILE A 561 -5.82 -28.04 3.58
N LEU A 562 -4.64 -28.38 3.06
CA LEU A 562 -3.77 -29.39 3.68
C LEU A 562 -3.33 -28.96 5.09
N GLN A 563 -2.96 -27.69 5.26
CA GLN A 563 -2.54 -27.15 6.54
C GLN A 563 -3.70 -27.12 7.55
N GLY A 564 -4.88 -26.66 7.13
CA GLY A 564 -6.08 -26.65 7.97
C GLY A 564 -6.49 -28.06 8.38
N PHE A 565 -6.43 -29.02 7.47
CA PHE A 565 -6.71 -30.43 7.78
C PHE A 565 -5.71 -31.01 8.80
N TYR A 566 -4.41 -30.73 8.65
CA TYR A 566 -3.42 -31.16 9.64
C TYR A 566 -3.62 -30.51 11.00
N GLU A 567 -4.06 -29.26 11.06
CA GLU A 567 -4.44 -28.65 12.33
C GLU A 567 -5.63 -29.38 12.98
N LEU A 568 -6.67 -29.71 12.21
CA LEU A 568 -7.81 -30.48 12.75
C LEU A 568 -7.37 -31.83 13.34
N VAL A 569 -6.51 -32.57 12.63
CA VAL A 569 -5.95 -33.84 13.12
C VAL A 569 -5.07 -33.64 14.36
N GLU A 570 -4.29 -32.56 14.42
CA GLU A 570 -3.50 -32.20 15.61
C GLU A 570 -4.41 -31.94 16.81
N ARG A 571 -5.49 -31.16 16.65
CA ARG A 571 -6.42 -30.84 17.75
C ARG A 571 -7.24 -32.03 18.22
N ASP A 572 -7.63 -32.91 17.30
CA ASP A 572 -8.39 -34.12 17.63
C ASP A 572 -7.54 -35.13 18.43
N ALA A 573 -6.25 -35.21 18.11
CA ALA A 573 -5.32 -36.13 18.78
C ALA A 573 -4.79 -35.63 20.13
N PHE A 574 -4.86 -34.31 20.40
CA PHE A 574 -4.35 -33.66 21.61
C PHE A 574 -5.30 -33.82 22.80
#